data_AF-A0A4Q3JPM6-F1
#
_entry.id   AF-A0A4Q3JPM6-F1
#
_cell.length_a   1.000
_cell.length_b   1.000
_cell.length_c   1.000
_cell.angle_alpha   90.00
_cell.angle_beta   90.00
_cell.angle_gamma   90.00
#
_symmetry.space_group_name_H-M   'P 1'
#
loop_
_entity.id
_entity.type
_entity.pdbx_description
1 polymer ?
#
loop_
_entity_poly.entity_id
_entity_poly.type
_entity_poly.pdbx_seq_one_letter_code
_entity_poly.pdbx_strand_id
1 'polypeptide(L)'
;MVDHCRELGATVIVRGLRSGTDLDYETPIAQANAAMAPGVETIFLVARPEQGFISASLAREVGQLGGDVSPFVVPLVAEALRAKVGRAGG
;
A
#
# COMPACT_ATOMS: atom_id res chain seq x y z
N MET A 1 -1.89 -1.58 14.59
CA MET A 1 -2.62 -0.50 13.88
C MET A 1 -3.44 0.32 14.86
N VAL A 2 -4.34 -0.33 15.58
CA VAL A 2 -5.22 0.32 16.57
C VAL A 2 -4.47 1.04 17.70
N ASP A 3 -3.40 0.44 18.23
CA ASP A 3 -2.60 1.06 19.30
C ASP A 3 -1.89 2.32 18.81
N HIS A 4 -1.39 2.31 17.59
CA HIS A 4 -0.79 3.49 16.98
C HIS A 4 -1.82 4.60 16.71
N CYS A 5 -3.05 4.24 16.33
CA CYS A 5 -4.15 5.21 16.23
C CYS A 5 -4.41 5.87 17.59
N ARG A 6 -4.39 5.11 18.69
CA ARG A 6 -4.57 5.65 20.05
C ARG A 6 -3.44 6.60 20.44
N GLU A 7 -2.19 6.22 20.18
CA GLU A 7 -1.01 7.06 20.44
C GLU A 7 -1.10 8.42 19.72
N LEU A 8 -1.59 8.42 18.48
CA LEU A 8 -1.74 9.61 17.66
C LEU A 8 -3.05 10.38 17.90
N GLY A 9 -3.98 9.84 18.71
CA GLY A 9 -5.34 10.37 18.81
C GLY A 9 -6.12 10.30 17.49
N ALA A 10 -5.75 9.40 16.58
CA ALA A 10 -6.39 9.22 15.30
C ALA A 10 -7.69 8.41 15.44
N THR A 11 -8.76 8.89 14.81
CA THR A 11 -10.09 8.26 14.82
C THR A 11 -10.44 7.58 13.50
N VAL A 12 -9.57 7.68 12.49
CA VAL A 12 -9.83 7.15 11.14
C VAL A 12 -8.59 6.46 10.58
N ILE A 13 -8.81 5.32 9.94
CA ILE A 13 -7.84 4.58 9.14
C ILE A 13 -8.32 4.60 7.70
N VAL A 14 -7.47 5.04 6.76
CA VAL A 14 -7.79 5.06 5.33
C VAL A 14 -7.08 3.90 4.63
N ARG A 15 -7.83 3.11 3.86
CA ARG A 15 -7.31 1.97 3.07
C ARG A 15 -7.70 2.13 1.61
N GLY A 16 -6.75 1.88 0.71
CA GLY A 16 -7.01 1.84 -0.72
C GLY A 16 -7.43 0.45 -1.18
N LEU A 17 -8.44 0.36 -2.06
CA LEU A 17 -8.89 -0.87 -2.69
C LEU A 17 -8.66 -0.79 -4.19
N ARG A 18 -7.97 -1.76 -4.79
CA ARG A 18 -7.75 -1.84 -6.24
C ARG A 18 -8.71 -2.83 -6.90
N SER A 19 -9.21 -3.81 -6.15
CA SER A 19 -10.12 -4.84 -6.63
C SER A 19 -11.02 -5.36 -5.50
N GLY A 20 -11.98 -6.22 -5.86
CA GLY A 20 -12.79 -6.94 -4.86
C GLY A 20 -11.97 -7.83 -3.92
N THR A 21 -10.85 -8.37 -4.40
CA THR A 21 -9.94 -9.18 -3.56
C THR A 21 -9.30 -8.36 -2.45
N ASP A 22 -8.97 -7.08 -2.71
CA ASP A 22 -8.49 -6.20 -1.64
C ASP A 22 -9.58 -6.00 -0.59
N LEU A 23 -10.86 -5.86 -0.99
CA LEU A 23 -11.97 -5.70 -0.05
C LEU A 23 -12.15 -6.93 0.84
N ASP A 24 -12.12 -8.12 0.25
CA ASP A 24 -12.27 -9.39 0.97
C ASP A 24 -11.14 -9.58 2.00
N TYR A 25 -9.92 -9.15 1.66
CA TYR A 25 -8.78 -9.19 2.57
C TYR A 25 -8.86 -8.15 3.69
N GLU A 26 -9.28 -6.92 3.38
CA GLU A 26 -9.26 -5.81 4.34
C GLU A 26 -10.48 -5.81 5.28
N THR A 27 -11.62 -6.37 4.87
CA THR A 27 -12.87 -6.32 5.64
C THR A 27 -12.73 -6.98 7.02
N PRO A 28 -12.20 -8.21 7.17
CA PRO A 28 -12.01 -8.82 8.48
C PRO A 28 -11.07 -8.01 9.38
N ILE A 29 -10.04 -7.38 8.80
CA ILE A 29 -9.10 -6.52 9.52
C ILE A 29 -9.83 -5.29 10.06
N ALA A 30 -10.61 -4.61 9.21
CA ALA A 30 -11.41 -3.45 9.60
C ALA A 30 -12.39 -3.79 10.76
N GLN A 31 -13.08 -4.94 10.67
CA GLN A 31 -13.98 -5.42 11.72
C GLN A 31 -13.24 -5.68 13.04
N ALA A 32 -12.07 -6.30 12.99
CA ALA A 32 -11.24 -6.53 14.17
C ALA A 32 -10.80 -5.21 14.82
N ASN A 33 -10.39 -4.22 14.03
CA ASN A 33 -10.01 -2.92 14.58
C ASN A 33 -11.18 -2.20 15.25
N ALA A 34 -12.37 -2.23 14.63
CA ALA A 34 -13.58 -1.63 15.19
C ALA A 34 -13.97 -2.28 16.54
N ALA A 35 -13.83 -3.60 16.65
CA ALA A 35 -14.07 -4.32 17.91
C ALA A 35 -13.04 -3.93 19.00
N MET A 36 -11.76 -3.75 18.61
CA MET A 36 -10.68 -3.42 19.53
C MET A 36 -10.65 -1.94 19.94
N ALA A 37 -11.07 -1.03 19.06
CA ALA A 37 -11.23 0.39 19.35
C ALA A 37 -12.47 0.96 18.65
N PRO A 38 -13.62 0.98 19.35
CA PRO A 38 -14.89 1.46 18.80
C PRO A 38 -14.91 2.93 18.32
N GLY A 39 -13.92 3.73 18.73
CA GLY A 39 -13.75 5.12 18.27
C GLY A 39 -12.86 5.28 17.03
N VAL A 40 -12.43 4.18 16.42
CA VAL A 40 -11.58 4.18 15.21
C VAL A 40 -12.34 3.56 14.05
N GLU A 41 -12.63 4.36 13.03
CA GLU A 41 -13.31 3.94 11.82
C GLU A 41 -12.31 3.57 10.72
N THR A 42 -12.69 2.65 9.83
CA THR A 42 -11.92 2.35 8.62
C THR A 42 -12.70 2.83 7.39
N ILE A 43 -12.08 3.68 6.58
CA ILE A 43 -12.62 4.20 5.33
C ILE A 43 -11.88 3.57 4.16
N PHE A 44 -12.64 3.00 3.23
CA PHE A 44 -12.12 2.44 1.99
C PHE A 44 -12.22 3.44 0.84
N LEU A 45 -11.12 3.65 0.12
CA LEU A 45 -11.05 4.45 -1.08
C LEU A 45 -10.74 3.55 -2.28
N VAL A 46 -11.62 3.53 -3.26
CA VAL A 46 -11.43 2.74 -4.48
C VAL A 46 -10.41 3.46 -5.39
N ALA A 47 -9.39 2.74 -5.81
CA ALA A 47 -8.39 3.23 -6.76
C ALA A 47 -9.03 3.45 -8.13
N ARG A 48 -8.49 4.41 -8.88
CA ARG A 48 -8.87 4.59 -10.29
C ARG A 48 -8.53 3.31 -11.09
N PRO A 49 -9.39 2.85 -12.01
CA PRO A 49 -9.17 1.62 -12.77
C PRO A 49 -7.80 1.56 -13.45
N GLU A 50 -7.31 2.70 -13.96
CA GLU A 50 -6.02 2.82 -14.65
C GLU A 50 -4.82 2.56 -13.73
N GLN A 51 -5.03 2.54 -12.42
CA GLN A 51 -3.98 2.30 -11.41
C GLN A 51 -4.15 0.95 -10.71
N GLY A 52 -5.16 0.15 -11.09
CA GLY A 52 -5.48 -1.12 -10.43
C GLY A 52 -4.37 -2.16 -10.52
N PHE A 53 -3.55 -2.14 -11.58
CA PHE A 53 -2.43 -3.06 -11.79
C PHE A 53 -1.14 -2.64 -11.07
N ILE A 54 -1.08 -1.42 -10.54
CA ILE A 54 0.13 -0.91 -9.90
C ILE A 54 0.25 -1.54 -8.51
N SER A 55 1.36 -2.24 -8.28
CA SER A 55 1.72 -2.75 -6.97
C SER A 55 3.21 -2.55 -6.69
N ALA A 56 3.55 -2.37 -5.42
CA ALA A 56 4.95 -2.26 -5.00
C ALA A 56 5.73 -3.56 -5.29
N SER A 57 5.07 -4.72 -5.28
CA SER A 57 5.69 -6.00 -5.66
C SER A 57 6.07 -6.01 -7.13
N LEU A 58 5.14 -5.65 -8.02
CA LEU A 58 5.39 -5.57 -9.46
C LEU A 58 6.50 -4.55 -9.77
N ALA A 59 6.46 -3.36 -9.17
CA ALA A 59 7.50 -2.35 -9.36
C ALA A 59 8.89 -2.83 -8.93
N ARG A 60 8.99 -3.60 -7.83
CA ARG A 60 10.25 -4.19 -7.37
C ARG A 60 10.74 -5.29 -8.29
N GLU A 61 9.85 -6.16 -8.75
CA GLU A 61 10.17 -7.25 -9.67
C GLU A 61 10.69 -6.70 -11.01
N VAL A 62 9.99 -5.74 -11.61
CA VAL A 62 10.44 -5.03 -12.82
C VAL A 62 11.81 -4.40 -12.60
N GLY A 63 12.01 -3.71 -11.47
CA GLY A 63 13.31 -3.11 -11.14
C GLY A 63 14.43 -4.15 -10.98
N GLN A 64 14.16 -5.27 -10.32
CA GLN A 64 15.12 -6.38 -10.14
C GLN A 64 15.53 -7.03 -11.46
N LEU A 65 14.61 -7.09 -12.43
CA LEU A 65 14.87 -7.59 -13.78
C LEU A 65 15.51 -6.53 -14.71
N GLY A 66 15.83 -5.33 -14.21
CA GLY A 66 16.43 -4.25 -14.97
C GLY A 66 15.47 -3.48 -15.89
N GLY A 67 14.15 -3.66 -15.71
CA GLY A 67 13.12 -2.94 -16.46
C GLY A 67 12.90 -1.51 -15.95
N ASP A 68 12.19 -0.70 -16.75
CA ASP A 68 11.83 0.65 -16.35
C ASP A 68 10.65 0.66 -15.36
N VAL A 69 10.88 1.24 -14.18
CA VAL A 69 9.88 1.33 -13.11
C VAL A 69 9.10 2.65 -13.11
N SER A 70 9.47 3.61 -13.98
CA SER A 70 8.84 4.93 -14.05
C SER A 70 7.30 4.92 -14.27
N PRO A 71 6.69 3.90 -14.91
CA PRO A 71 5.22 3.81 -14.99
C PRO A 71 4.52 3.47 -13.66
N PHE A 72 5.24 2.92 -12.67
CA PHE A 72 4.65 2.40 -11.44
C PHE A 72 4.87 3.32 -10.23
N VAL A 73 5.85 4.22 -10.29
CA VAL A 73 6.28 5.02 -9.15
C VAL A 73 6.70 6.43 -9.57
N VAL A 74 6.63 7.37 -8.62
CA VAL A 74 7.14 8.73 -8.82
C VAL A 74 8.67 8.76 -9.03
N PRO A 75 9.23 9.78 -9.70
CA PRO A 75 10.66 9.83 -10.04
C PRO A 75 11.61 9.59 -8.86
N LEU A 76 11.33 10.20 -7.71
CA LEU A 76 12.10 10.01 -6.47
C LEU A 76 12.22 8.52 -6.06
N VAL A 77 11.13 7.76 -6.22
CA VAL A 77 11.10 6.34 -5.87
C VAL A 77 11.78 5.49 -6.95
N ALA A 78 11.67 5.87 -8.24
CA ALA A 78 12.37 5.20 -9.32
C ALA A 78 13.90 5.28 -9.14
N GLU A 79 14.42 6.45 -8.77
CA GLU A 79 15.84 6.65 -8.46
C GLU A 79 16.29 5.80 -7.26
N ALA A 80 15.51 5.81 -6.17
CA ALA A 80 15.79 5.00 -5.00
C ALA A 80 15.78 3.49 -5.30
N LEU A 81 14.84 3.02 -6.12
CA LEU A 81 14.78 1.61 -6.54
C LEU A 81 15.99 1.22 -7.39
N ARG A 82 16.39 2.05 -8.37
CA ARG A 82 17.58 1.82 -9.19
C ARG A 82 18.85 1.72 -8.34
N ALA A 83 19.03 2.64 -7.39
CA ALA A 83 20.16 2.62 -6.46
C ALA A 83 20.18 1.39 -5.54
N LYS A 84 19.01 0.88 -5.17
CA LYS A 84 18.88 -0.33 -4.34
C LYS A 84 19.19 -1.60 -5.11
N VAL A 85 18.66 -1.74 -6.33
CA VAL A 85 18.90 -2.92 -7.19
C VAL A 85 20.35 -2.98 -7.64
N GLY A 86 20.96 -1.84 -8.00
CA GLY A 86 22.37 -1.78 -8.39
C GLY A 86 23.35 -2.20 -7.29
N ARG A 87 22.94 -2.19 -6.01
CA ARG A 87 23.74 -2.69 -4.87
C ARG A 87 23.60 -4.19 -4.60
N ALA A 88 22.58 -4.85 -5.14
CA ALA A 88 22.30 -6.26 -4.87
C ALA A 88 22.97 -7.24 -5.86
N GLY A 89 23.64 -6.72 -6.89
CA GLY A 89 24.33 -7.49 -7.93
C GLY A 89 25.85 -7.27 -7.99
N GLY A 90 26.47 -6.82 -6.89
CA GLY A 90 27.93 -6.64 -6.76
C GLY A 90 28.50 -7.44 -5.60
#